data_AF-A0A2M7M3S9-F1
#
_entry.id   AF-A0A2M7M3S9-F1
#
_cell.length_a   1.000
_cell.length_b   1.000
_cell.length_c   1.000
_cell.angle_alpha   90.00
_cell.angle_beta   90.00
_cell.angle_gamma   90.00
#
_symmetry.space_group_name_H-M   'P 1'
#
loop_
_entity.id
_entity.type
_entity.pdbx_description
1 polymer ?
#
loop_
_entity_poly.entity_id
_entity_poly.type
_entity_poly.pdbx_seq_one_letter_code
_entity_poly.pdbx_strand_id
1 'polypeptide(L)'
;MKTLAYKQNTQDVLNRLRSLYEERDQDKIFAGMHIPNKHLEEFKNNNIAGNCDYPDPSERILFWDSVLHERINLLDDSIPSVYLSEMDQGIYGGILGGDIKFTRDTATAGLTAGWVSSMVTPLLNDLAELDKLKFDKSHKWYKRYINQLKIFVKGASNKFGISHFILIDGLNSIFELIGATKTYLSLIDKPELVQKAIDFAHNLNAEVQTDFFDQIPLLGNGTCSNLAEWIPGRIVSESVDPFHMTSVEYFE
;
A
#
# COMPACT_ATOMS: atom_id res chain seq x y z
N MET A 1 14.73 13.63 -0.95
CA MET A 1 15.22 13.40 -2.34
C MET A 1 14.70 14.52 -3.25
N LYS A 2 15.42 14.96 -4.29
CA LYS A 2 14.98 16.06 -5.17
C LYS A 2 14.81 15.67 -6.64
N THR A 3 15.50 14.62 -7.09
CA THR A 3 15.50 14.16 -8.48
C THR A 3 15.50 12.64 -8.50
N LEU A 4 14.92 12.04 -9.55
CA LEU A 4 14.92 10.61 -9.81
C LEU A 4 15.72 10.28 -11.07
N ALA A 5 16.56 9.24 -11.02
CA ALA A 5 17.33 8.82 -12.18
C ALA A 5 16.45 8.33 -13.33
N TYR A 6 15.28 7.75 -13.03
CA TYR A 6 14.32 7.25 -14.03
C TYR A 6 13.27 8.31 -14.44
N LYS A 7 13.48 9.58 -14.08
CA LYS A 7 12.61 10.69 -14.50
C LYS A 7 13.40 11.96 -14.75
N GLN A 8 13.81 12.17 -15.99
CA GLN A 8 14.69 13.28 -16.37
C GLN A 8 14.09 14.66 -16.03
N ASN A 9 12.78 14.82 -16.18
CA ASN A 9 12.03 16.03 -15.88
C ASN A 9 11.39 16.03 -14.47
N THR A 10 12.00 15.34 -13.49
CA THR A 10 11.43 15.19 -12.12
C THR A 10 10.94 16.52 -11.55
N GLN A 11 11.76 17.57 -11.61
CA GLN A 11 11.44 18.84 -10.95
C GLN A 11 10.22 19.55 -11.59
N ASP A 12 10.10 19.46 -12.91
CA ASP A 12 8.97 20.04 -13.64
C ASP A 12 7.67 19.29 -13.32
N VAL A 13 7.74 17.95 -13.29
CA VAL A 13 6.60 17.10 -12.90
C VAL A 13 6.18 17.38 -11.46
N LEU A 14 7.11 17.48 -10.51
CA LEU A 14 6.77 17.83 -9.12
C LEU A 14 6.11 19.20 -9.00
N ASN A 15 6.52 20.18 -9.80
CA ASN A 15 5.89 21.49 -9.81
C ASN A 15 4.47 21.45 -10.40
N ARG A 16 4.28 20.66 -11.47
CA ARG A 16 2.98 20.43 -12.10
C ARG A 16 2.03 19.68 -11.15
N LEU A 17 2.45 18.56 -10.57
CA LEU A 17 1.62 17.83 -9.61
C LEU A 17 1.31 18.69 -8.37
N ARG A 18 2.26 19.50 -7.89
CA ARG A 18 1.95 20.46 -6.80
C ARG A 18 0.85 21.44 -7.20
N SER A 19 0.90 22.02 -8.40
CA SER A 19 -0.17 22.92 -8.87
C SER A 19 -1.52 22.23 -9.06
N LEU A 20 -1.54 20.93 -9.37
CA LEU A 20 -2.76 20.13 -9.42
C LEU A 20 -3.39 20.01 -8.03
N TYR A 21 -2.63 19.57 -7.03
CA TYR A 21 -3.12 19.37 -5.66
C TYR A 21 -3.39 20.67 -4.89
N GLU A 22 -2.78 21.78 -5.30
CA GLU A 22 -3.10 23.13 -4.78
C GLU A 22 -4.22 23.82 -5.57
N GLU A 23 -4.85 23.12 -6.50
CA GLU A 23 -5.94 23.63 -7.35
C GLU A 23 -5.60 24.88 -8.17
N ARG A 24 -4.32 25.14 -8.47
CA ARG A 24 -3.87 26.37 -9.16
C ARG A 24 -3.96 26.32 -10.68
N ASP A 25 -3.80 25.14 -11.28
CA ASP A 25 -3.68 24.96 -12.73
C ASP A 25 -4.81 24.07 -13.29
N GLN A 26 -6.06 24.42 -12.98
CA GLN A 26 -7.25 23.63 -13.36
C GLN A 26 -7.55 23.65 -14.87
N ASP A 27 -6.86 24.49 -15.65
CA ASP A 27 -6.95 24.58 -17.10
C ASP A 27 -5.93 23.68 -17.83
N LYS A 28 -5.05 22.98 -17.09
CA LYS A 28 -4.03 22.10 -17.65
C LYS A 28 -4.47 20.64 -17.65
N ILE A 29 -4.00 19.92 -18.66
CA ILE A 29 -4.08 18.45 -18.69
C ILE A 29 -2.84 17.89 -17.99
N PHE A 30 -3.07 16.91 -17.12
CA PHE A 30 -2.05 16.08 -16.49
C PHE A 30 -2.20 14.66 -17.03
N ALA A 31 -1.12 14.09 -17.56
CA ALA A 31 -1.19 12.81 -18.25
C ALA A 31 -0.12 11.84 -17.77
N GLY A 32 -0.51 10.60 -17.48
CA GLY A 32 0.38 9.45 -17.33
C GLY A 32 0.28 8.52 -18.53
N MET A 33 1.40 8.01 -19.01
CA MET A 33 1.49 7.15 -20.18
C MET A 33 1.83 5.72 -19.76
N HIS A 34 1.04 4.77 -20.25
CA HIS A 34 1.37 3.35 -20.18
C HIS A 34 2.02 2.93 -21.50
N ILE A 35 3.26 2.46 -21.42
CA ILE A 35 3.99 1.93 -22.56
C ILE A 35 4.06 0.40 -22.47
N PRO A 36 4.18 -0.30 -23.61
CA PRO A 36 4.55 -1.71 -23.60
C PRO A 36 5.83 -1.91 -22.77
N ASN A 37 5.83 -2.94 -21.94
CA ASN A 37 6.94 -3.24 -21.04
C ASN A 37 7.34 -4.71 -21.20
N LYS A 38 8.55 -4.97 -21.69
CA LYS A 38 8.98 -6.34 -21.99
C LYS A 38 9.08 -7.17 -20.71
N HIS A 39 9.47 -6.57 -19.59
CA HIS A 39 9.64 -7.28 -18.32
C HIS A 39 8.30 -7.71 -17.70
N LEU A 40 7.24 -6.92 -17.89
CA LEU A 40 5.88 -7.33 -17.53
C LEU A 40 5.39 -8.51 -18.38
N GLU A 41 5.63 -8.47 -19.70
CA GLU A 41 5.27 -9.57 -20.61
C GLU A 41 6.06 -10.85 -20.31
N GLU A 42 7.38 -10.74 -20.07
CA GLU A 42 8.22 -11.85 -19.62
C GLU A 42 7.72 -12.44 -18.31
N PHE A 43 7.37 -11.61 -17.33
CA PHE A 43 6.82 -12.06 -16.06
C PHE A 43 5.53 -12.84 -16.27
N LYS A 44 4.60 -12.32 -17.07
CA LYS A 44 3.33 -12.98 -17.39
C LYS A 44 3.52 -14.32 -18.09
N ASN A 45 4.49 -14.42 -19.00
CA ASN A 45 4.76 -15.65 -19.75
C ASN A 45 5.48 -16.72 -18.91
N ASN A 46 6.32 -16.31 -17.97
CA ASN A 46 7.14 -17.22 -17.17
C ASN A 46 6.51 -17.63 -15.84
N ASN A 47 5.39 -17.02 -15.47
CA ASN A 47 4.75 -17.26 -14.18
C ASN A 47 3.31 -17.74 -14.31
N ILE A 48 2.93 -18.62 -13.39
CA ILE A 48 1.54 -19.06 -13.23
C ILE A 48 0.94 -18.25 -12.09
N ALA A 49 -0.25 -17.67 -12.35
CA ALA A 49 -1.03 -16.96 -11.34
C ALA A 49 -1.57 -17.92 -10.28
N GLY A 50 -1.71 -17.43 -9.05
CA GLY A 50 -2.27 -18.20 -7.94
C GLY A 50 -1.47 -18.09 -6.65
N ASN A 51 -1.85 -18.90 -5.66
CA ASN A 51 -1.23 -18.88 -4.33
C ASN A 51 0.27 -19.17 -4.42
N CYS A 52 1.04 -18.45 -3.60
CA CYS A 52 2.48 -18.60 -3.53
C CYS A 52 2.99 -18.34 -2.11
N ASP A 53 4.26 -18.66 -1.88
CA ASP A 53 4.96 -18.29 -0.66
C ASP A 53 5.24 -16.77 -0.64
N TYR A 54 5.61 -16.29 0.54
CA TYR A 54 6.08 -14.91 0.73
C TYR A 54 7.19 -14.56 -0.29
N PRO A 55 7.01 -13.52 -1.13
CA PRO A 55 7.98 -13.18 -2.17
C PRO A 55 9.28 -12.64 -1.55
N ASP A 56 10.43 -12.97 -2.14
CA ASP A 56 11.73 -12.42 -1.72
C ASP A 56 11.76 -10.92 -2.04
N PRO A 57 11.94 -10.03 -1.05
CA PRO A 57 12.07 -8.59 -1.28
C PRO A 57 13.18 -8.22 -2.27
N SER A 58 14.23 -9.04 -2.35
CA SER A 58 15.37 -8.82 -3.26
C SER A 58 14.98 -9.08 -4.72
N GLU A 59 14.17 -10.10 -4.97
CA GLU A 59 13.61 -10.38 -6.30
C GLU A 59 12.64 -9.27 -6.71
N ARG A 60 11.76 -8.88 -5.78
CA ARG A 60 10.76 -7.83 -5.99
C ARG A 60 11.37 -6.49 -6.40
N ILE A 61 12.42 -6.04 -5.72
CA ILE A 61 13.04 -4.75 -6.04
C ILE A 61 13.79 -4.78 -7.38
N LEU A 62 14.38 -5.93 -7.76
CA LEU A 62 15.01 -6.11 -9.07
C LEU A 62 13.98 -6.14 -10.21
N PHE A 63 12.83 -6.76 -9.98
CA PHE A 63 11.72 -6.74 -10.91
C PHE A 63 11.24 -5.30 -11.16
N TRP A 64 10.97 -4.54 -10.08
CA TRP A 64 10.57 -3.14 -10.18
C TRP A 64 11.61 -2.25 -10.86
N ASP A 65 12.89 -2.46 -10.56
CA ASP A 65 13.97 -1.75 -11.24
C ASP A 65 13.90 -1.94 -12.75
N SER A 66 13.72 -3.19 -13.20
CA SER A 66 13.65 -3.55 -14.62
C SER A 66 12.42 -2.92 -15.28
N VAL A 67 11.25 -3.01 -14.64
CA VAL A 67 10.00 -2.44 -15.14
C VAL A 67 10.08 -0.91 -15.25
N LEU A 68 10.56 -0.23 -14.21
CA LEU A 68 10.61 1.23 -14.17
C LEU A 68 11.74 1.79 -15.04
N HIS A 69 12.80 1.04 -15.31
CA HIS A 69 13.88 1.45 -16.20
C HIS A 69 13.37 1.76 -17.62
N GLU A 70 12.42 0.98 -18.13
CA GLU A 70 11.85 1.21 -19.47
C GLU A 70 11.14 2.56 -19.60
N ARG A 71 10.81 3.20 -18.46
CA ARG A 71 10.12 4.50 -18.41
C ARG A 71 11.06 5.71 -18.35
N ILE A 72 12.38 5.52 -18.36
CA ILE A 72 13.38 6.60 -18.13
C ILE A 72 13.23 7.81 -19.07
N ASN A 73 12.75 7.57 -20.29
CA ASN A 73 12.60 8.59 -21.32
C ASN A 73 11.16 9.16 -21.41
N LEU A 74 10.25 8.73 -20.54
CA LEU A 74 8.89 9.26 -20.50
C LEU A 74 8.86 10.64 -19.83
N LEU A 75 8.43 11.64 -20.59
CA LEU A 75 8.31 13.03 -20.15
C LEU A 75 6.89 13.41 -19.71
N ASP A 76 6.05 12.43 -19.43
CA ASP A 76 4.69 12.60 -18.92
C ASP A 76 4.67 13.14 -17.46
N ASP A 77 3.49 13.22 -16.84
CA ASP A 77 3.31 13.66 -15.45
C ASP A 77 3.41 12.54 -14.41
N SER A 78 3.74 11.32 -14.83
CA SER A 78 3.88 10.19 -13.91
C SER A 78 5.21 10.24 -13.14
N ILE A 79 5.18 9.79 -11.88
CA ILE A 79 6.36 9.59 -11.05
C ILE A 79 6.64 8.10 -10.97
N PRO A 80 7.79 7.62 -11.49
CA PRO A 80 8.13 6.22 -11.39
C PRO A 80 8.29 5.87 -9.91
N SER A 81 7.42 4.97 -9.44
CA SER A 81 7.40 4.54 -8.05
C SER A 81 7.04 3.07 -7.93
N VAL A 82 7.57 2.44 -6.89
CA VAL A 82 7.28 1.04 -6.56
C VAL A 82 6.17 0.95 -5.53
N TYR A 83 5.19 0.06 -5.77
CA TYR A 83 4.13 -0.27 -4.82
C TYR A 83 4.43 -1.57 -4.04
N LEU A 84 4.33 -1.52 -2.71
CA LEU A 84 4.59 -2.64 -1.78
C LEU A 84 3.35 -3.54 -1.61
N SER A 85 2.78 -4.02 -2.71
CA SER A 85 1.53 -4.80 -2.72
C SER A 85 1.55 -6.11 -1.93
N GLU A 86 2.73 -6.66 -1.63
CA GLU A 86 2.88 -7.83 -0.77
C GLU A 86 2.77 -7.49 0.73
N MET A 87 2.91 -6.21 1.09
CA MET A 87 2.75 -5.66 2.45
C MET A 87 1.49 -4.80 2.57
N ASP A 88 0.57 -4.92 1.61
CA ASP A 88 -0.70 -4.21 1.57
C ASP A 88 -1.60 -4.63 2.77
N GLN A 89 -2.93 -4.55 2.67
CA GLN A 89 -3.85 -4.83 3.78
C GLN A 89 -3.49 -6.04 4.68
N GLY A 90 -2.97 -7.13 4.12
CA GLY A 90 -2.63 -8.34 4.88
C GLY A 90 -1.56 -8.17 5.95
N ILE A 91 -0.73 -7.12 5.90
CA ILE A 91 0.25 -6.89 6.96
C ILE A 91 -0.41 -6.62 8.30
N TYR A 92 -1.58 -5.96 8.32
CA TYR A 92 -2.26 -5.55 9.55
C TYR A 92 -2.79 -6.74 10.33
N GLY A 93 -3.46 -7.69 9.68
CA GLY A 93 -3.80 -8.97 10.30
C GLY A 93 -2.56 -9.82 10.60
N GLY A 94 -1.56 -9.81 9.71
CA GLY A 94 -0.34 -10.58 9.86
C GLY A 94 0.46 -10.22 11.12
N ILE A 95 0.65 -8.94 11.43
CA ILE A 95 1.40 -8.50 12.63
C ILE A 95 0.67 -8.82 13.94
N LEU A 96 -0.63 -9.14 13.87
CA LEU A 96 -1.45 -9.57 15.00
C LEU A 96 -1.54 -11.09 15.15
N GLY A 97 -0.81 -11.85 14.30
CA GLY A 97 -0.75 -13.31 14.35
C GLY A 97 -1.59 -14.01 13.28
N GLY A 98 -2.23 -13.26 12.38
CA GLY A 98 -2.96 -13.80 11.23
C GLY A 98 -2.06 -14.52 10.22
N ASP A 99 -2.66 -15.42 9.45
CA ASP A 99 -1.99 -16.11 8.37
C ASP A 99 -2.13 -15.34 7.06
N ILE A 100 -1.03 -14.69 6.64
CA ILE A 100 -1.00 -13.91 5.41
C ILE A 100 -0.96 -14.84 4.21
N LYS A 101 -1.89 -14.63 3.26
CA LYS A 101 -1.88 -15.30 1.96
C LYS A 101 -1.30 -14.37 0.91
N PHE A 102 -0.43 -14.95 0.08
CA PHE A 102 0.18 -14.27 -1.06
C PHE A 102 -0.32 -14.90 -2.34
N THR A 103 -0.69 -14.05 -3.29
CA THR A 103 -1.09 -14.46 -4.62
C THR A 103 -0.13 -13.84 -5.61
N ARG A 104 0.39 -14.67 -6.51
CA ARG A 104 1.05 -14.18 -7.71
C ARG A 104 -0.01 -13.73 -8.70
N ASP A 105 0.00 -12.44 -9.04
CA ASP A 105 -0.94 -11.81 -9.96
C ASP A 105 -0.24 -11.44 -11.27
N THR A 106 -0.45 -12.24 -12.31
CA THR A 106 0.11 -11.98 -13.64
C THR A 106 -0.76 -11.05 -14.49
N ALA A 107 -2.01 -10.79 -14.09
CA ALA A 107 -2.95 -9.96 -14.85
C ALA A 107 -2.74 -8.47 -14.56
N THR A 108 -2.46 -8.12 -13.30
CA THR A 108 -2.21 -6.72 -12.90
C THR A 108 -0.76 -6.47 -12.49
N ALA A 109 0.17 -7.30 -12.96
CA ALA A 109 1.59 -7.26 -12.56
C ALA A 109 2.25 -5.88 -12.71
N GLY A 110 1.81 -5.05 -13.66
CA GLY A 110 2.29 -3.67 -13.81
C GLY A 110 1.89 -2.71 -12.68
N LEU A 111 0.85 -3.04 -11.92
CA LEU A 111 0.34 -2.27 -10.78
C LEU A 111 0.79 -2.88 -9.44
N THR A 112 0.84 -4.20 -9.36
CA THR A 112 1.08 -4.97 -8.12
C THR A 112 2.44 -5.64 -8.07
N ALA A 113 3.30 -5.31 -9.03
CA ALA A 113 4.55 -6.01 -9.27
C ALA A 113 4.49 -7.52 -9.45
N GLY A 114 3.31 -8.10 -9.61
CA GLY A 114 3.18 -9.54 -9.78
C GLY A 114 2.88 -10.33 -8.51
N TRP A 115 2.89 -9.72 -7.32
CA TRP A 115 2.52 -10.39 -6.07
C TRP A 115 1.72 -9.47 -5.17
N VAL A 116 0.66 -10.00 -4.56
CA VAL A 116 -0.23 -9.25 -3.68
C VAL A 116 -0.47 -10.02 -2.39
N SER A 117 -0.71 -9.27 -1.33
CA SER A 117 -1.40 -9.75 -0.15
C SER A 117 -2.63 -8.88 0.09
N SER A 118 -3.80 -9.48 0.25
CA SER A 118 -5.00 -8.77 0.70
C SER A 118 -5.24 -9.16 2.16
N MET A 119 -6.47 -9.34 2.60
CA MET A 119 -6.79 -9.64 4.00
C MET A 119 -6.35 -11.03 4.47
N VAL A 120 -6.24 -11.19 5.79
CA VAL A 120 -6.07 -12.50 6.45
C VAL A 120 -7.42 -13.15 6.78
N THR A 121 -7.41 -14.43 7.11
CA THR A 121 -8.59 -15.08 7.71
C THR A 121 -8.92 -14.44 9.07
N PRO A 122 -10.20 -14.30 9.43
CA PRO A 122 -10.62 -13.71 10.71
C PRO A 122 -9.81 -14.22 11.91
N LEU A 123 -9.18 -13.30 12.65
CA LEU A 123 -8.32 -13.65 13.78
C LEU A 123 -9.10 -14.06 15.03
N LEU A 124 -10.29 -13.51 15.20
CA LEU A 124 -11.12 -13.63 16.40
C LEU A 124 -12.45 -14.30 16.05
N ASN A 125 -12.96 -15.07 17.01
CA ASN A 125 -14.32 -15.59 16.89
C ASN A 125 -15.36 -14.54 17.28
N ASP A 126 -15.01 -13.64 18.19
CA ASP A 126 -15.86 -12.57 18.70
C ASP A 126 -15.04 -11.32 19.08
N LEU A 127 -15.63 -10.14 18.94
CA LEU A 127 -14.95 -8.87 19.24
C LEU A 127 -14.63 -8.70 20.74
N ALA A 128 -15.32 -9.42 21.63
CA ALA A 128 -14.98 -9.48 23.04
C ALA A 128 -13.57 -10.03 23.31
N GLU A 129 -12.95 -10.68 22.31
CA GLU A 129 -11.58 -11.19 22.39
C GLU A 129 -10.51 -10.14 22.04
N LEU A 130 -10.90 -8.90 21.71
CA LEU A 130 -9.99 -7.83 21.27
C LEU A 130 -8.80 -7.61 22.23
N ASP A 131 -9.04 -7.68 23.54
CA ASP A 131 -7.99 -7.48 24.56
C ASP A 131 -6.88 -8.54 24.55
N LYS A 132 -7.08 -9.64 23.83
CA LYS A 132 -6.04 -10.66 23.61
C LYS A 132 -5.03 -10.22 22.56
N LEU A 133 -5.40 -9.32 21.64
CA LEU A 133 -4.54 -8.86 20.57
C LEU A 133 -3.53 -7.83 21.10
N LYS A 134 -2.28 -8.00 20.68
CA LYS A 134 -1.20 -7.08 20.99
C LYS A 134 -0.30 -6.93 19.78
N PHE A 135 -0.01 -5.69 19.43
CA PHE A 135 1.03 -5.41 18.47
C PHE A 135 2.40 -5.58 19.14
N ASP A 136 3.26 -6.39 18.51
CA ASP A 136 4.63 -6.64 18.97
C ASP A 136 5.61 -6.40 17.82
N LYS A 137 6.49 -5.40 17.95
CA LYS A 137 7.56 -5.13 16.98
C LYS A 137 8.58 -6.27 16.88
N SER A 138 8.57 -7.21 17.83
CA SER A 138 9.36 -8.45 17.76
C SER A 138 8.74 -9.51 16.84
N HIS A 139 7.47 -9.33 16.42
CA HIS A 139 6.74 -10.29 15.60
C HIS A 139 7.41 -10.53 14.24
N LYS A 140 7.31 -11.78 13.74
CA LYS A 140 7.98 -12.22 12.50
C LYS A 140 7.59 -11.35 11.30
N TRP A 141 6.32 -10.98 11.19
CA TRP A 141 5.80 -10.22 10.07
C TRP A 141 6.23 -8.76 10.11
N TYR A 142 6.27 -8.15 11.30
CA TYR A 142 6.76 -6.79 11.44
C TYR A 142 8.27 -6.70 11.13
N LYS A 143 9.07 -7.69 11.58
CA LYS A 143 10.49 -7.78 11.19
C LYS A 143 10.69 -7.91 9.69
N ARG A 144 9.85 -8.71 9.00
CA ARG A 144 9.87 -8.86 7.54
C ARG A 144 9.52 -7.55 6.85
N TYR A 145 8.47 -6.88 7.30
CA TYR A 145 8.07 -5.56 6.82
C TYR A 145 9.22 -4.54 6.90
N ILE A 146 9.83 -4.36 8.08
CA ILE A 146 10.96 -3.43 8.25
C ILE A 146 12.16 -3.82 7.38
N ASN A 147 12.46 -5.12 7.26
CA ASN A 147 13.53 -5.60 6.39
C ASN A 147 13.25 -5.30 4.91
N GLN A 148 12.01 -5.47 4.47
CA GLN A 148 11.60 -5.15 3.11
C GLN A 148 11.74 -3.66 2.82
N LEU A 149 11.31 -2.77 3.71
CA LEU A 149 11.51 -1.32 3.53
C LEU A 149 12.99 -0.98 3.31
N LYS A 150 13.89 -1.57 4.12
CA LYS A 150 15.35 -1.36 3.99
C LYS A 150 15.88 -1.83 2.63
N ILE A 151 15.44 -3.01 2.17
CA ILE A 151 15.84 -3.56 0.88
C ILE A 151 15.34 -2.66 -0.26
N PHE A 152 14.10 -2.18 -0.18
CA PHE A 152 13.51 -1.31 -1.21
C PHE A 152 14.18 0.05 -1.24
N VAL A 153 14.45 0.69 -0.09
CA VAL A 153 15.20 1.96 -0.03
C VAL A 153 16.58 1.80 -0.68
N LYS A 154 17.28 0.71 -0.35
CA LYS A 154 18.59 0.41 -0.94
C LYS A 154 18.48 0.14 -2.44
N GLY A 155 17.54 -0.67 -2.89
CA GLY A 155 17.42 -1.02 -4.31
C GLY A 155 16.89 0.13 -5.18
N ALA A 156 16.05 1.00 -4.62
CA ALA A 156 15.59 2.22 -5.28
C ALA A 156 16.75 3.17 -5.54
N SER A 157 17.62 3.46 -4.55
CA SER A 157 18.86 4.25 -4.75
C SER A 157 18.67 5.54 -5.58
N ASN A 158 17.60 6.30 -5.32
CA ASN A 158 17.20 7.51 -6.08
C ASN A 158 16.84 7.28 -7.57
N LYS A 159 16.67 6.03 -8.03
CA LYS A 159 16.21 5.72 -9.39
C LYS A 159 14.72 6.02 -9.53
N PHE A 160 13.93 5.61 -8.56
CA PHE A 160 12.48 5.77 -8.49
C PHE A 160 12.02 5.98 -7.04
N GLY A 161 10.78 6.44 -6.86
CA GLY A 161 10.15 6.60 -5.55
C GLY A 161 9.63 5.29 -4.96
N ILE A 162 9.33 5.27 -3.66
CA ILE A 162 8.63 4.15 -3.02
C ILE A 162 7.25 4.67 -2.62
N SER A 163 6.21 4.03 -3.17
CA SER A 163 4.83 4.35 -2.86
C SER A 163 4.48 3.88 -1.45
N HIS A 164 3.59 4.62 -0.79
CA HIS A 164 2.83 4.07 0.32
C HIS A 164 2.03 2.83 -0.11
N PHE A 165 1.65 2.00 0.86
CA PHE A 165 0.72 0.89 0.69
C PHE A 165 -0.59 1.23 1.40
N ILE A 166 -1.67 0.55 1.01
CA ILE A 166 -3.00 0.86 1.53
C ILE A 166 -3.04 0.44 3.01
N LEU A 167 -3.43 1.38 3.86
CA LEU A 167 -3.86 1.08 5.22
C LEU A 167 -5.33 0.67 5.23
N ILE A 168 -5.69 -0.19 6.18
CA ILE A 168 -7.09 -0.56 6.39
C ILE A 168 -7.70 0.37 7.43
N ASP A 169 -8.84 0.97 7.11
CA ASP A 169 -9.57 1.80 8.07
C ASP A 169 -10.07 1.00 9.30
N GLY A 170 -10.83 1.66 10.18
CA GLY A 170 -11.40 1.04 11.36
C GLY A 170 -12.33 -0.15 11.08
N LEU A 171 -13.22 -0.06 10.07
CA LEU A 171 -14.18 -1.14 9.78
C LEU A 171 -13.53 -2.29 9.02
N ASN A 172 -12.60 -2.01 8.10
CA ASN A 172 -11.79 -2.99 7.41
C ASN A 172 -10.92 -3.76 8.41
N SER A 173 -10.39 -3.08 9.42
CA SER A 173 -9.71 -3.75 10.52
C SER A 173 -10.65 -4.72 11.23
N ILE A 174 -11.88 -4.32 11.56
CA ILE A 174 -12.84 -5.21 12.21
C ILE A 174 -13.26 -6.37 11.27
N PHE A 175 -13.33 -6.15 9.95
CA PHE A 175 -13.51 -7.21 8.96
C PHE A 175 -12.38 -8.25 9.04
N GLU A 176 -11.13 -7.81 9.11
CA GLU A 176 -10.00 -8.72 9.31
C GLU A 176 -10.05 -9.43 10.66
N LEU A 177 -10.59 -8.80 11.70
CA LEU A 177 -10.69 -9.42 13.02
C LEU A 177 -11.76 -10.49 13.09
N ILE A 178 -13.00 -10.23 12.65
CA ILE A 178 -14.16 -11.11 12.91
C ILE A 178 -14.96 -11.48 11.65
N GLY A 179 -14.57 -10.96 10.48
CA GLY A 179 -15.28 -11.15 9.21
C GLY A 179 -16.40 -10.14 8.97
N ALA A 180 -16.77 -9.99 7.70
CA ALA A 180 -17.72 -8.95 7.25
C ALA A 180 -19.09 -9.04 7.94
N THR A 181 -19.74 -10.20 7.92
CA THR A 181 -21.09 -10.36 8.51
C THR A 181 -21.14 -9.99 9.98
N LYS A 182 -20.16 -10.47 10.78
CA LYS A 182 -20.12 -10.18 12.21
C LYS A 182 -19.77 -8.72 12.49
N THR A 183 -19.00 -8.08 11.62
CA THR A 183 -18.69 -6.65 11.75
C THR A 183 -19.96 -5.82 11.68
N TYR A 184 -20.80 -6.04 10.66
CA TYR A 184 -22.06 -5.31 10.54
C TYR A 184 -23.01 -5.58 11.70
N LEU A 185 -23.18 -6.84 12.12
CA LEU A 185 -24.00 -7.13 13.29
C LEU A 185 -23.46 -6.45 14.56
N SER A 186 -22.14 -6.39 14.73
CA SER A 186 -21.51 -5.76 15.90
C SER A 186 -21.70 -4.24 15.95
N LEU A 187 -21.92 -3.58 14.82
CA LEU A 187 -22.24 -2.14 14.80
C LEU A 187 -23.53 -1.84 15.58
N ILE A 188 -24.51 -2.75 15.51
CA ILE A 188 -25.78 -2.62 16.22
C ILE A 188 -25.67 -3.24 17.62
N ASP A 189 -25.15 -4.46 17.71
CA ASP A 189 -25.22 -5.27 18.93
C ASP A 189 -24.16 -4.87 19.97
N LYS A 190 -23.02 -4.33 19.52
CA LYS A 190 -21.81 -4.12 20.33
C LYS A 190 -21.06 -2.82 19.97
N PRO A 191 -21.74 -1.65 19.87
CA PRO A 191 -21.13 -0.41 19.38
C PRO A 191 -19.92 0.04 20.22
N GLU A 192 -19.94 -0.18 21.53
CA GLU A 192 -18.81 0.16 22.42
C GLU A 192 -17.56 -0.66 22.10
N LEU A 193 -17.71 -1.95 21.78
CA LEU A 193 -16.59 -2.81 21.39
C LEU A 193 -16.08 -2.47 19.99
N VAL A 194 -16.97 -2.07 19.09
CA VAL A 194 -16.59 -1.53 17.77
C VAL A 194 -15.74 -0.29 17.94
N GLN A 195 -16.16 0.68 18.76
CA GLN A 195 -15.37 1.89 19.01
C GLN A 195 -13.98 1.54 19.54
N LYS A 196 -13.89 0.63 20.51
CA LYS A 196 -12.62 0.15 21.04
C LYS A 196 -11.74 -0.51 19.97
N ALA A 197 -12.34 -1.26 19.05
CA ALA A 197 -11.63 -1.90 17.94
C ALA A 197 -11.13 -0.87 16.90
N ILE A 198 -11.91 0.19 16.64
CA ILE A 198 -11.49 1.32 15.79
C ILE A 198 -10.31 2.05 16.43
N ASP A 199 -10.35 2.32 17.73
CA ASP A 199 -9.22 2.97 18.43
C ASP A 199 -7.96 2.11 18.40
N PHE A 200 -8.11 0.79 18.55
CA PHE A 200 -7.01 -0.16 18.38
C PHE A 200 -6.43 -0.13 16.97
N ALA A 201 -7.28 -0.18 15.95
CA ALA A 201 -6.90 -0.12 14.54
C ALA A 201 -6.18 1.20 14.20
N HIS A 202 -6.69 2.33 14.70
CA HIS A 202 -6.05 3.64 14.53
C HIS A 202 -4.62 3.64 15.07
N ASN A 203 -4.42 3.16 16.30
CA ASN A 203 -3.09 3.10 16.91
C ASN A 203 -2.14 2.18 16.13
N LEU A 204 -2.64 1.03 15.65
CA LEU A 204 -1.85 0.11 14.83
C LEU A 204 -1.44 0.76 13.49
N ASN A 205 -2.37 1.40 12.81
CA ASN A 205 -2.12 2.14 11.57
C ASN A 205 -1.10 3.25 11.79
N ALA A 206 -1.25 4.04 12.84
CA ALA A 206 -0.34 5.13 13.17
C ALA A 206 1.10 4.63 13.37
N GLU A 207 1.28 3.52 14.11
CA GLU A 207 2.60 2.90 14.30
C GLU A 207 3.20 2.41 12.97
N VAL A 208 2.45 1.62 12.21
CA VAL A 208 2.92 1.05 10.94
C VAL A 208 3.27 2.15 9.93
N GLN A 209 2.42 3.16 9.77
CA GLN A 209 2.65 4.25 8.82
C GLN A 209 3.75 5.22 9.29
N THR A 210 3.89 5.45 10.60
CA THR A 210 5.03 6.22 11.12
C THR A 210 6.35 5.52 10.79
N ASP A 211 6.43 4.22 11.07
CA ASP A 211 7.62 3.43 10.74
C ASP A 211 7.90 3.39 9.23
N PHE A 212 6.86 3.37 8.38
CA PHE A 212 7.02 3.56 6.94
C PHE A 212 7.71 4.89 6.62
N PHE A 213 7.14 6.01 7.08
CA PHE A 213 7.64 7.34 6.73
C PHE A 213 8.98 7.71 7.37
N ASP A 214 9.39 7.02 8.43
CA ASP A 214 10.70 7.18 9.03
C ASP A 214 11.79 6.41 8.26
N GLN A 215 11.41 5.34 7.54
CA GLN A 215 12.34 4.58 6.69
C GLN A 215 12.39 5.10 5.25
N ILE A 216 11.26 5.56 4.69
CA ILE A 216 11.13 5.90 3.27
C ILE A 216 11.48 7.37 3.00
N PRO A 217 12.49 7.66 2.14
CA PRO A 217 12.81 9.03 1.76
C PRO A 217 11.70 9.69 0.93
N LEU A 218 11.24 10.86 1.36
CA LEU A 218 10.29 11.66 0.58
C LEU A 218 10.96 12.33 -0.63
N LEU A 219 10.27 12.31 -1.77
CA LEU A 219 10.66 13.03 -2.98
C LEU A 219 10.08 14.44 -2.91
N GLY A 220 10.89 15.49 -3.00
CA GLY A 220 10.41 16.87 -2.99
C GLY A 220 9.55 17.25 -1.78
N ASN A 221 9.76 16.61 -0.62
CA ASN A 221 8.93 16.70 0.59
C ASN A 221 7.49 16.19 0.42
N GLY A 222 7.27 15.28 -0.52
CA GLY A 222 5.99 14.60 -0.71
C GLY A 222 6.12 13.10 -0.86
N THR A 223 4.97 12.45 -0.78
CA THR A 223 4.79 11.00 -0.85
C THR A 223 4.60 10.60 -2.30
N CYS A 224 5.43 9.70 -2.81
CA CYS A 224 5.14 9.03 -4.08
C CYS A 224 3.94 8.09 -3.89
N SER A 225 3.07 7.98 -4.88
CA SER A 225 1.84 7.19 -4.77
C SER A 225 1.58 6.42 -6.05
N ASN A 226 1.21 5.15 -5.93
CA ASN A 226 0.76 4.31 -7.04
C ASN A 226 -0.58 4.76 -7.65
N LEU A 227 -1.37 5.56 -6.91
CA LEU A 227 -2.67 6.07 -7.36
C LEU A 227 -2.62 7.53 -7.77
N ALA A 228 -1.80 8.32 -7.08
CA ALA A 228 -1.81 9.78 -7.19
C ALA A 228 -0.50 10.35 -7.77
N GLU A 229 0.42 9.48 -8.21
CA GLU A 229 1.79 9.79 -8.66
C GLU A 229 2.68 10.38 -7.55
N TRP A 230 2.33 11.57 -7.05
CA TRP A 230 3.01 12.24 -5.95
C TRP A 230 2.14 13.31 -5.30
N ILE A 231 2.11 13.38 -3.97
CA ILE A 231 1.35 14.40 -3.22
C ILE A 231 2.27 15.08 -2.17
N PRO A 232 2.20 16.41 -1.96
CA PRO A 232 2.95 17.09 -0.90
C PRO A 232 2.67 16.52 0.50
N GLY A 233 3.71 16.37 1.32
CA GLY A 233 3.60 15.87 2.70
C GLY A 233 3.67 14.35 2.86
N ARG A 234 3.41 13.89 4.08
CA ARG A 234 3.25 12.47 4.44
C ARG A 234 1.78 12.10 4.25
N ILE A 235 1.45 11.39 3.18
CA ILE A 235 0.08 11.08 2.79
C ILE A 235 -0.16 9.58 2.92
N VAL A 236 -1.26 9.19 3.54
CA VAL A 236 -1.68 7.79 3.61
C VAL A 236 -2.72 7.48 2.52
N SER A 237 -2.77 6.23 2.09
CA SER A 237 -3.84 5.70 1.24
C SER A 237 -4.69 4.77 2.08
N GLU A 238 -5.98 5.05 2.23
CA GLU A 238 -6.91 4.32 3.10
C GLU A 238 -7.91 3.51 2.27
N SER A 239 -8.05 2.22 2.57
CA SER A 239 -9.17 1.42 2.06
C SER A 239 -10.40 1.68 2.92
N VAL A 240 -11.52 1.89 2.23
CA VAL A 240 -12.85 2.19 2.80
C VAL A 240 -13.96 1.28 2.26
N ASP A 241 -13.60 0.07 1.83
CA ASP A 241 -14.53 -0.91 1.22
C ASP A 241 -15.82 -1.17 2.04
N PRO A 242 -15.81 -1.31 3.39
CA PRO A 242 -17.00 -1.58 4.19
C PRO A 242 -18.00 -0.42 4.16
N PHE A 243 -17.49 0.81 4.06
CA PHE A 243 -18.33 2.00 3.97
C PHE A 243 -19.10 2.06 2.64
N HIS A 244 -18.56 1.47 1.58
CA HIS A 244 -19.22 1.42 0.27
C HIS A 244 -20.30 0.34 0.17
N MET A 245 -20.36 -0.58 1.13
CA MET A 245 -21.30 -1.70 1.13
C MET A 245 -22.52 -1.48 2.02
N THR A 246 -22.67 -0.30 2.62
CA THR A 246 -23.83 0.07 3.43
C THR A 246 -24.25 1.53 3.19
N SER A 247 -25.45 1.91 3.61
CA SER A 247 -25.93 3.30 3.48
C SER A 247 -25.34 4.20 4.56
N VAL A 248 -25.31 5.51 4.29
CA VAL A 248 -24.91 6.52 5.29
C VAL A 248 -25.79 6.46 6.53
N GLU A 249 -27.10 6.19 6.37
CA GLU A 249 -28.06 6.00 7.46
C GLU A 249 -27.67 4.90 8.45
N TYR A 250 -26.78 3.98 8.08
CA TYR A 250 -26.29 2.93 8.97
C TYR A 250 -25.23 3.43 9.96
N PHE A 251 -24.65 4.61 9.71
CA PHE A 251 -23.58 5.21 10.50
C PHE A 251 -24.03 6.47 11.27
N GLU A 252 -25.22 7.00 10.99
CA GLU A 252 -25.84 8.16 11.66
C GLU A 252 -26.84 7.73 12.74
#